data_AF-A0A2E0GXN2-F1
#
_entry.id   AF-A0A2E0GXN2-F1
#
_cell.length_a   1.000
_cell.length_b   1.000
_cell.length_c   1.000
_cell.angle_alpha   90.00
_cell.angle_beta   90.00
_cell.angle_gamma   90.00
#
_symmetry.space_group_name_H-M   'P 1'
#
loop_
_entity.id
_entity.type
_entity.pdbx_description
1 polymer ?
#
loop_
_entity_poly.entity_id
_entity_poly.type
_entity_poly.pdbx_seq_one_letter_code
_entity_poly.pdbx_strand_id
1 'polypeptide(L)' 'MNEASRIMGAQGNVWTEYIKTPEKVEYMSVPRMTALSEVVWSKRKTRDFSEFKKRLNFYRFFLDKEKINYRKNDLSK' A
#
# COMPACT_ATOMS: atom_id res chain seq x y z
N MET A 1 9.71 -17.14 26.16
CA MET A 1 9.55 -15.88 25.40
C MET A 1 8.80 -16.19 24.13
N ASN A 2 7.76 -15.43 23.80
CA ASN A 2 6.99 -15.59 22.56
C ASN A 2 7.81 -15.00 21.40
N GLU A 3 8.06 -15.75 20.33
CA GLU A 3 8.82 -15.27 19.17
C GLU A 3 8.19 -14.02 18.53
N ALA A 4 6.85 -13.92 18.56
CA ALA A 4 6.13 -12.78 18.03
C ALA A 4 6.47 -11.45 18.72
N SER A 5 6.93 -11.47 19.97
CA SER A 5 7.29 -10.24 20.69
C SER A 5 8.63 -9.63 20.25
N ARG A 6 9.39 -10.33 19.40
CA ARG A 6 10.66 -9.81 18.83
C ARG A 6 10.44 -9.07 17.52
N ILE A 7 9.21 -9.06 16.97
CA ILE A 7 8.87 -8.42 15.71
C ILE A 7 8.58 -6.94 15.98
N MET A 8 9.42 -6.04 15.47
CA MET A 8 9.22 -4.58 15.60
C MET A 8 8.17 -4.04 14.63
N GLY A 9 8.00 -4.69 13.48
CA GLY A 9 7.08 -4.23 12.43
C GLY A 9 7.44 -4.80 11.07
N ALA A 10 7.04 -4.09 10.01
CA ALA A 10 7.37 -4.42 8.64
C ALA A 10 7.74 -3.14 7.85
N GLN A 11 8.51 -3.32 6.78
CA GLN A 11 8.95 -2.26 5.89
C GLN A 11 8.80 -2.72 4.44
N GLY A 12 8.46 -1.79 3.55
CA GLY A 12 8.39 -1.99 2.11
C GLY A 12 9.46 -1.17 1.42
N ASN A 13 10.44 -1.82 0.80
CA ASN A 13 11.51 -1.16 0.07
C ASN A 13 11.17 -1.05 -1.41
N VAL A 14 11.49 0.11 -1.99
CA VAL A 14 11.44 0.31 -3.44
C VAL A 14 12.88 0.37 -3.93
N TRP A 15 13.31 -0.72 -4.55
CA TRP A 15 14.63 -0.81 -5.19
C TRP A 15 14.56 -0.15 -6.57
N THR A 16 15.47 0.79 -6.84
CA THR A 16 15.37 1.73 -7.96
C THR A 16 16.37 1.49 -9.08
N GLU A 17 17.05 0.34 -9.12
CA GLU A 17 18.06 -0.01 -10.13
C GLU A 17 17.54 0.20 -11.57
N TYR A 18 16.23 -0.01 -11.77
CA TYR A 18 15.55 0.19 -13.05
C TYR A 18 14.40 1.22 -13.01
N ILE A 19 14.28 2.00 -11.93
CA ILE A 19 13.22 3.01 -11.75
C ILE A 19 13.87 4.40 -11.80
N LYS A 20 13.94 4.96 -13.01
CA LYS A 20 14.75 6.15 -13.29
C LYS A 20 14.12 7.49 -12.91
N THR A 21 12.81 7.52 -12.67
CA THR A 21 12.09 8.78 -12.41
C THR A 21 11.22 8.70 -11.16
N PRO A 22 11.03 9.81 -10.41
CA PRO A 22 10.17 9.86 -9.24
C PRO A 22 8.72 9.44 -9.55
N GLU A 23 8.19 9.83 -10.71
CA GLU A 23 6.83 9.46 -11.14
C GLU A 23 6.71 7.96 -11.29
N LYS A 24 7.77 7.28 -11.74
CA LYS A 24 7.79 5.82 -11.84
C LYS A 24 7.92 5.17 -10.47
N VAL A 25 8.67 5.76 -9.54
CA VAL A 25 8.71 5.32 -8.12
C VAL A 25 7.31 5.39 -7.52
N GLU A 26 6.58 6.48 -7.73
CA GLU A 26 5.22 6.66 -7.26
C GLU A 26 4.25 5.63 -7.86
N TYR A 27 4.33 5.41 -9.17
CA TYR A 27 3.54 4.38 -9.88
C TYR A 27 3.80 2.97 -9.38
N MET A 28 5.03 2.67 -9.00
CA MET A 28 5.35 1.38 -8.41
C MET A 28 4.88 1.34 -6.95
N SER A 29 5.00 2.42 -6.19
CA SER A 29 4.71 2.40 -4.75
C SER A 29 3.20 2.38 -4.45
N VAL A 30 2.41 3.11 -5.23
CA VAL A 30 0.97 3.32 -4.98
C VAL A 30 0.15 2.52 -6.01
N PRO A 31 -0.85 1.72 -5.57
CA PRO A 31 -1.47 1.70 -4.25
C PRO A 31 -0.86 0.74 -3.22
N ARG A 32 0.15 -0.07 -3.57
CA ARG A 32 0.69 -1.14 -2.68
C ARG A 32 1.10 -0.64 -1.29
N MET A 33 1.60 0.58 -1.19
CA MET A 33 1.93 1.24 0.08
C MET A 33 0.76 1.26 1.07
N THR A 34 -0.48 1.45 0.60
CA THR A 34 -1.66 1.50 1.49
C THR A 34 -1.95 0.13 2.12
N ALA A 35 -1.70 -0.95 1.38
CA ALA A 35 -1.84 -2.31 1.90
C ALA A 35 -0.82 -2.60 3.00
N LEU A 36 0.45 -2.18 2.80
CA LEU A 36 1.48 -2.30 3.83
C LEU A 36 1.09 -1.49 5.07
N SER A 37 0.67 -0.24 4.90
CA SER A 37 0.21 0.63 6.00
C SER A 37 -0.95 -0.01 6.77
N GLU A 38 -1.90 -0.64 6.09
CA GLU A 38 -3.01 -1.35 6.75
C GLU A 38 -2.53 -2.56 7.55
N VAL A 39 -1.59 -3.34 7.02
CA VAL A 39 -1.03 -4.51 7.70
C VAL A 39 -0.30 -4.13 8.97
N VAL A 40 0.49 -3.05 8.95
CA VAL A 40 1.29 -2.63 10.11
C VAL A 40 0.49 -1.85 11.14
N TRP A 41 -0.58 -1.17 10.75
CA TRP A 41 -1.37 -0.32 11.65
C TRP A 41 -2.62 -0.98 12.21
N SER A 42 -3.32 -1.78 11.39
CA SER A 42 -4.62 -2.35 11.77
C SER A 42 -4.47 -3.65 12.57
N LYS A 43 -5.36 -3.85 13.55
CA LYS A 43 -5.42 -5.10 14.32
C LYS A 43 -5.69 -6.28 13.38
N ARG A 44 -4.95 -7.39 13.54
CA ARG A 44 -5.09 -8.58 12.67
C ARG A 44 -6.53 -9.06 12.48
N LYS A 45 -7.34 -9.01 13.55
CA LYS A 45 -8.75 -9.45 13.56
C LYS A 45 -9.70 -8.59 12.73
N THR A 46 -9.32 -7.35 12.40
CA THR A 46 -10.17 -6.41 11.65
C THR A 46 -9.74 -6.26 10.20
N ARG A 47 -8.71 -7.00 9.76
CA ARG A 47 -8.23 -6.93 8.38
C ARG A 47 -9.05 -7.92 7.54
N ASP A 48 -9.80 -7.38 6.60
CA ASP A 48 -10.53 -8.14 5.58
C ASP A 48 -10.16 -7.58 4.21
N PHE A 49 -9.78 -8.47 3.28
CA PHE A 49 -9.29 -8.05 1.97
C PHE A 49 -10.40 -7.43 1.11
N SER A 50 -11.63 -7.91 1.22
CA SER A 50 -12.77 -7.39 0.46
C SER A 50 -13.12 -5.97 0.93
N GLU A 51 -13.14 -5.75 2.24
CA GLU A 51 -13.34 -4.42 2.84
C GLU A 51 -12.18 -3.47 2.55
N PHE A 52 -10.93 -3.95 2.60
CA PHE A 52 -9.76 -3.20 2.15
C PHE A 52 -9.95 -2.71 0.71
N LYS A 53 -10.33 -3.60 -0.21
CA LYS A 53 -10.52 -3.26 -1.62
C LYS A 53 -11.63 -2.23 -1.82
N LYS A 54 -12.74 -2.33 -1.08
CA LYS A 54 -13.80 -1.30 -1.09
C LYS A 54 -13.27 0.06 -0.65
N ARG A 55 -12.54 0.12 0.47
CA ARG A 55 -11.92 1.36 0.99
C ARG A 55 -10.88 1.92 0.03
N LEU A 56 -10.08 1.05 -0.59
CA LEU A 56 -9.06 1.43 -1.54
C LEU A 56 -9.69 2.03 -2.81
N ASN A 57 -10.79 1.46 -3.30
CA ASN A 57 -11.57 2.02 -4.41
C ASN A 57 -12.16 3.40 -4.08
N PHE A 58 -12.64 3.60 -2.85
CA PHE A 58 -13.04 4.93 -2.40
C PHE A 58 -11.84 5.88 -2.29
N TYR A 59 -10.71 5.41 -1.76
CA TYR A 59 -9.49 6.20 -1.59
C TYR A 59 -8.90 6.70 -2.91
N ARG A 60 -9.21 6.03 -4.03
CA ARG A 60 -8.89 6.48 -5.38
C ARG A 60 -9.29 7.94 -5.63
N PHE A 61 -10.42 8.38 -5.08
CA PHE A 61 -10.85 9.78 -5.21
C PHE A 61 -9.78 10.76 -4.71
N PHE A 62 -9.14 10.48 -3.58
CA PHE A 62 -8.09 11.32 -3.03
C PHE A 62 -6.81 11.22 -3.85
N LEU A 63 -6.44 10.02 -4.31
CA LEU A 63 -5.27 9.84 -5.17
C LEU A 63 -5.40 10.61 -6.49
N ASP A 64 -6.59 10.59 -7.10
CA ASP A 64 -6.89 11.35 -8.32
C ASP A 64 -6.87 12.87 -8.04
N LYS A 65 -7.46 13.32 -6.92
CA LYS A 65 -7.48 14.73 -6.50
C LYS A 65 -6.08 15.30 -6.27
N GLU A 66 -5.23 14.55 -5.57
CA GLU A 66 -3.85 14.93 -5.27
C GLU A 66 -2.88 14.67 -6.45
N LYS A 67 -3.41 14.19 -7.58
CA LYS A 67 -2.65 13.91 -8.81
C LYS A 67 -1.49 12.92 -8.61
N ILE A 68 -1.66 11.96 -7.70
CA ILE A 68 -0.70 10.88 -7.46
C ILE A 68 -0.66 9.97 -8.68
N ASN A 69 0.53 9.65 -9.19
CA ASN A 69 0.73 8.76 -10.33
C ASN A 69 0.64 7.28 -9.92
N TYR A 70 -0.50 6.82 -9.40
CA TYR A 70 -0.66 5.43 -8.94
C TYR A 70 -1.04 4.45 -10.06
N ARG A 71 -0.79 3.15 -9.84
CA ARG A 71 -1.17 2.08 -10.77
C ARG A 71 -2.67 1.77 -10.72
N LYS A 72 -3.42 2.35 -11.66
CA LYS A 72 -4.90 2.22 -11.76
C LYS A 72 -5.40 0.77 -11.89
N ASN A 73 -4.64 -0.11 -12.54
CA ASN A 73 -5.06 -1.51 -12.77
C ASN A 73 -5.08 -2.36 -11.49
N ASP A 74 -4.44 -1.90 -10.42
CA ASP A 74 -4.44 -2.60 -9.13
C ASP A 74 -5.77 -2.42 -8.37
N LEU A 75 -6.67 -1.56 -8.86
CA LEU A 75 -7.99 -1.25 -8.28
C LEU A 75 -9.14 -1.97 -8.98
N SER A 76 -8.94 -2.35 -10.25
CA SER A 76 -9.99 -2.93 -11.11
C SER A 76 -10.03 -4.46 -11.10
N LYS A 77 -9.01 -5.13 -10.53
CA LYS A 77 -8.96 -6.59 -10.34
C LYS A 77 -9.41 -6.99 -8.96
#